data_AF-A0A1M3IBB2-F1
#
_entry.id   AF-A0A1M3IBB2-F1
#
_cell.length_a   1.000
_cell.length_b   1.000
_cell.length_c   1.000
_cell.angle_alpha   90.00
_cell.angle_beta   90.00
_cell.angle_gamma   90.00
#
_symmetry.space_group_name_H-M   'P 1'
#
loop_
_entity.id
_entity.type
_entity.pdbx_description
1 polymer ?
#
loop_
_entity_poly.entity_id
_entity_poly.type
_entity_poly.pdbx_seq_one_letter_code
_entity_poly.pdbx_strand_id
1 'polypeptide(L)'
;MKKILFLSLFITPVLGFCGDKNSLSGNWKEVSRKKSAKEPISYTDTIMIKFLTGNEYVWQKAGGFIYRGTYKIENNSLDMGARQFLITERKPNKLVLRDDAGIYEFAPYTEPKTGNAPVHQEVNAPVNSIQQMAGQWSVYKGTSDKKKESIDYSRQVKSVEIFPSEKDGTWGNVYSRRDADNAPSWVIKSYSNQTLYCEGKDNRQFKVIKCQDNDLIMESEGTTYFFRQFK
;
A
#
# COMPACT_ATOMS: atom_id res chain seq x y z
N MET A 1 67.01 26.98 -23.97
CA MET A 1 65.63 26.81 -24.49
C MET A 1 64.82 26.07 -23.45
N LYS A 2 64.00 26.78 -22.65
CA LYS A 2 63.16 26.20 -21.59
C LYS A 2 61.81 25.79 -22.20
N LYS A 3 61.46 24.51 -22.12
CA LYS A 3 60.12 24.01 -22.45
C LYS A 3 59.31 23.98 -21.15
N ILE A 4 58.27 24.80 -21.07
CA ILE A 4 57.28 24.77 -19.98
C ILE A 4 56.18 23.82 -20.41
N LEU A 5 56.02 22.71 -19.69
CA LEU A 5 54.92 21.77 -19.87
C LEU A 5 53.73 22.27 -19.03
N PHE A 6 52.68 22.74 -19.69
CA PHE A 6 51.39 23.00 -19.03
C PHE A 6 50.66 21.68 -18.83
N LEU A 7 50.59 21.20 -17.59
CA LEU A 7 49.76 20.05 -17.21
C LEU A 7 48.40 20.60 -16.75
N SER A 8 47.42 20.59 -17.65
CA SER A 8 46.02 20.92 -17.34
C SER A 8 45.37 19.75 -16.61
N LEU A 9 45.27 19.87 -15.28
CA LEU A 9 44.50 18.97 -14.44
C LEU A 9 43.00 19.18 -14.73
N PHE A 10 42.40 18.29 -15.51
CA PHE A 10 40.94 18.22 -15.68
C PHE A 10 40.33 17.78 -14.35
N ILE A 11 39.86 18.74 -13.55
CA ILE A 11 38.99 18.48 -12.40
C ILE A 11 37.60 18.21 -12.98
N THR A 12 37.28 16.96 -13.27
CA THR A 12 35.89 16.57 -13.52
C THR A 12 35.14 16.65 -12.19
N PRO A 13 34.05 17.43 -12.09
CA PRO A 13 33.17 17.33 -10.95
C PRO A 13 32.50 15.96 -11.02
N VAL A 14 32.91 15.06 -10.11
CA VAL A 14 32.11 13.87 -9.80
C VAL A 14 30.81 14.41 -9.24
N LEU A 15 29.77 14.46 -10.09
CA LEU A 15 28.39 14.61 -9.67
C LEU A 15 28.07 13.41 -8.80
N GLY A 16 28.35 13.54 -7.50
CA GLY A 16 27.87 12.62 -6.50
C GLY A 16 26.36 12.62 -6.59
N PHE A 17 25.78 11.53 -7.10
CA PHE A 17 24.38 11.21 -6.92
C PHE A 17 24.14 11.01 -5.41
N CYS A 18 24.02 12.12 -4.67
CA CYS A 18 23.35 12.14 -3.39
C CYS A 18 21.88 11.91 -3.69
N GLY A 19 21.49 10.64 -3.86
CA GLY A 19 20.09 10.25 -3.79
C GLY A 19 19.52 10.76 -2.48
N ASP A 20 18.34 11.38 -2.56
CA ASP A 20 17.67 11.93 -1.39
C ASP A 20 17.58 10.86 -0.29
N LYS A 21 18.19 11.15 0.87
CA LYS A 21 18.28 10.22 2.00
C LYS A 21 16.89 9.77 2.47
N ASN A 22 15.86 10.56 2.16
CA ASN A 22 14.48 10.34 2.58
C ASN A 22 13.60 9.64 1.53
N SER A 23 14.16 9.20 0.39
CA SER A 23 13.40 8.45 -0.63
C SER A 23 14.07 7.12 -0.97
N LEU A 24 13.30 6.12 -1.37
CA LEU A 24 13.78 4.90 -2.01
C LEU A 24 13.30 4.90 -3.46
N SER A 25 14.02 4.20 -4.34
CA SER A 25 13.63 4.07 -5.74
C SER A 25 14.02 2.69 -6.29
N GLY A 26 13.38 2.32 -7.39
CA GLY A 26 13.71 1.13 -8.15
C GLY A 26 12.98 -0.12 -7.68
N ASN A 27 13.28 -1.21 -8.37
CA ASN A 27 12.70 -2.53 -8.19
C ASN A 27 13.67 -3.41 -7.39
N TRP A 28 13.16 -4.09 -6.39
CA TRP A 28 13.90 -4.85 -5.41
C TRP A 28 13.29 -6.24 -5.27
N LYS A 29 14.14 -7.27 -5.30
CA LYS A 29 13.76 -8.66 -5.08
C LYS A 29 14.45 -9.18 -3.83
N GLU A 30 13.70 -9.87 -2.98
CA GLU A 30 14.23 -10.57 -1.82
C GLU A 30 15.16 -11.71 -2.28
N VAL A 31 16.39 -11.69 -1.76
CA VAL A 31 17.42 -12.70 -2.05
C VAL A 31 17.85 -13.45 -0.80
N SER A 32 17.50 -12.96 0.39
CA SER A 32 17.75 -13.66 1.65
C SER A 32 16.75 -13.25 2.72
N ARG A 33 16.36 -14.22 3.56
CA ARG A 33 15.55 -14.02 4.76
C ARG A 33 16.24 -14.67 5.95
N LYS A 34 16.33 -13.98 7.08
CA LYS A 34 16.94 -14.47 8.32
C LYS A 34 16.04 -14.14 9.50
N LYS A 35 16.09 -14.94 10.56
CA LYS A 35 15.54 -14.55 11.87
C LYS A 35 16.32 -13.36 12.42
N SER A 36 15.77 -12.71 13.45
CA SER A 36 16.48 -11.66 14.21
C SER A 36 17.81 -12.15 14.80
N ALA A 37 17.93 -13.44 15.12
CA ALA A 37 19.17 -14.11 15.54
C ALA A 37 20.16 -14.41 14.39
N LYS A 38 19.88 -13.92 13.17
CA LYS A 38 20.66 -14.10 11.93
C LYS A 38 20.69 -15.52 11.34
N GLU A 39 19.90 -16.44 11.88
CA GLU A 39 19.69 -17.77 11.29
C GLU A 39 18.92 -17.66 9.96
N PRO A 40 19.36 -18.31 8.87
CA PRO A 40 18.63 -18.36 7.61
C PRO A 40 17.22 -18.94 7.76
N ILE A 41 16.27 -18.41 6.99
CA ILE A 41 14.90 -18.92 6.86
C ILE A 41 14.72 -19.36 5.40
N SER A 42 14.27 -20.59 5.19
CA SER A 42 13.82 -21.03 3.87
C SER A 42 12.45 -20.42 3.54
N TYR A 43 12.26 -19.96 2.31
CA TYR A 43 11.01 -19.36 1.86
C TYR A 43 10.74 -19.67 0.39
N THR A 44 9.46 -19.76 0.05
CA THR A 44 8.97 -19.89 -1.34
C THR A 44 8.22 -18.63 -1.79
N ASP A 45 7.79 -17.80 -0.83
CA ASP A 45 7.01 -16.58 -1.02
C ASP A 45 7.93 -15.34 -1.20
N THR A 46 8.77 -15.36 -2.23
CA THR A 46 9.75 -14.27 -2.49
C THR A 46 9.06 -12.92 -2.54
N ILE A 47 9.57 -11.95 -1.77
CA ILE A 47 9.06 -10.58 -1.77
C ILE A 47 9.68 -9.76 -2.92
N MET A 48 8.84 -9.00 -3.59
CA MET A 48 9.17 -7.98 -4.58
C MET A 48 8.69 -6.63 -4.08
N ILE A 49 9.54 -5.61 -4.12
CA ILE A 49 9.18 -4.23 -3.76
C ILE A 49 9.61 -3.30 -4.89
N LYS A 50 8.72 -2.42 -5.32
CA LYS A 50 9.01 -1.37 -6.28
C LYS A 50 8.72 -0.03 -5.63
N PHE A 51 9.75 0.80 -5.47
CA PHE A 51 9.60 2.18 -5.03
C PHE A 51 9.49 3.07 -6.27
N LEU A 52 8.34 3.73 -6.38
CA LEU A 52 7.99 4.61 -7.49
C LEU A 52 8.42 6.05 -7.18
N THR A 53 8.36 6.91 -8.18
CA THR A 53 8.67 8.34 -8.01
C THR A 53 7.83 8.96 -6.90
N GLY A 54 8.46 9.74 -6.03
CA GLY A 54 7.81 10.31 -4.85
C GLY A 54 7.82 9.33 -3.69
N ASN A 55 6.66 9.15 -3.04
CA ASN A 55 6.51 8.35 -1.84
C ASN A 55 5.64 7.10 -2.06
N GLU A 56 5.53 6.60 -3.29
CA GLU A 56 4.70 5.45 -3.60
C GLU A 56 5.51 4.16 -3.66
N TYR A 57 4.88 3.04 -3.31
CA TYR A 57 5.46 1.72 -3.46
C TYR A 57 4.45 0.70 -3.99
N VAL A 58 4.98 -0.36 -4.58
CA VAL A 58 4.28 -1.63 -4.83
C VAL A 58 5.02 -2.73 -4.07
N TRP A 59 4.28 -3.59 -3.37
CA TRP A 59 4.80 -4.74 -2.63
C TRP A 59 4.05 -5.98 -3.09
N GLN A 60 4.75 -7.06 -3.36
CA GLN A 60 4.15 -8.33 -3.76
C GLN A 60 4.94 -9.49 -3.16
N LYS A 61 4.25 -10.51 -2.66
CA LYS A 61 4.84 -11.82 -2.42
C LYS A 61 4.56 -12.73 -3.61
N ALA A 62 5.48 -13.60 -3.97
CA ALA A 62 5.26 -14.59 -5.03
C ALA A 62 3.98 -15.39 -4.76
N GLY A 63 3.08 -15.46 -5.74
CA GLY A 63 1.76 -16.10 -5.62
C GLY A 63 0.73 -15.35 -4.75
N GLY A 64 1.08 -14.17 -4.23
CA GLY A 64 0.20 -13.34 -3.41
C GLY A 64 -0.28 -12.08 -4.12
N PHE A 65 -1.15 -11.34 -3.43
CA PHE A 65 -1.70 -10.06 -3.91
C PHE A 65 -0.62 -8.98 -4.09
N ILE A 66 -0.87 -8.09 -5.05
CA ILE A 66 -0.10 -6.86 -5.25
C ILE A 66 -0.66 -5.79 -4.31
N TYR A 67 0.18 -5.23 -3.43
CA TYR A 67 -0.14 -4.11 -2.55
C TYR A 67 0.47 -2.84 -3.13
N ARG A 68 -0.29 -1.75 -3.18
CA ARG A 68 0.22 -0.42 -3.52
C ARG A 68 -0.04 0.51 -2.35
N GLY A 69 0.87 1.43 -2.07
CA GLY A 69 0.69 2.34 -0.95
C GLY A 69 1.62 3.53 -1.03
N THR A 70 1.60 4.33 0.03
CA THR A 70 2.59 5.38 0.25
C THR A 70 3.52 4.97 1.39
N TYR A 71 4.77 5.36 1.32
CA TYR A 71 5.76 5.11 2.35
C TYR A 71 6.34 6.41 2.89
N LYS A 72 6.91 6.35 4.09
CA LYS A 72 7.64 7.44 4.73
C LYS A 72 8.97 6.89 5.25
N ILE A 73 10.03 7.69 5.14
CA ILE A 73 11.33 7.36 5.75
C ILE A 73 11.68 8.46 6.74
N GLU A 74 11.80 8.08 8.01
CA GLU A 74 12.26 8.96 9.09
C GLU A 74 13.18 8.19 10.02
N ASN A 75 14.34 8.75 10.35
CA ASN A 75 15.29 8.14 11.29
C ASN A 75 15.64 6.67 10.95
N ASN A 76 15.86 6.38 9.67
CA ASN A 76 16.07 5.03 9.12
C ASN A 76 14.89 4.05 9.31
N SER A 77 13.72 4.51 9.74
CA SER A 77 12.49 3.73 9.74
C SER A 77 11.75 3.93 8.42
N LEU A 78 11.46 2.84 7.73
CA LEU A 78 10.56 2.78 6.59
C LEU A 78 9.17 2.40 7.08
N ASP A 79 8.25 3.35 7.09
CA ASP A 79 6.83 3.13 7.36
C ASP A 79 6.08 2.98 6.04
N MET A 80 5.42 1.84 5.84
CA MET A 80 4.61 1.51 4.67
C MET A 80 3.12 1.38 5.03
N GLY A 81 2.70 1.92 6.18
CA GLY A 81 1.34 1.90 6.70
C GLY A 81 0.92 0.56 7.31
N ALA A 82 1.07 -0.54 6.55
CA ALA A 82 0.74 -1.90 7.01
C ALA A 82 1.93 -2.64 7.64
N ARG A 83 3.15 -2.19 7.33
CA ARG A 83 4.40 -2.72 7.87
C ARG A 83 5.38 -1.59 8.09
N GLN A 84 6.16 -1.73 9.16
CA GLN A 84 7.26 -0.84 9.48
C GLN A 84 8.55 -1.64 9.51
N PHE A 85 9.60 -1.09 8.92
CA PHE A 85 10.93 -1.69 8.89
C PHE A 85 11.99 -0.70 9.38
N LEU A 86 13.01 -1.22 10.06
CA LEU A 86 14.29 -0.54 10.17
C LEU A 86 15.12 -0.80 8.90
N ILE A 87 15.59 0.27 8.27
CA ILE A 87 16.57 0.22 7.19
C ILE A 87 17.94 0.05 7.83
N THR A 88 18.48 -1.16 7.78
CA THR A 88 19.77 -1.50 8.40
C THR A 88 20.95 -1.33 7.44
N GLU A 89 20.72 -1.45 6.14
CA GLU A 89 21.73 -1.19 5.10
C GLU A 89 21.04 -0.68 3.83
N ARG A 90 21.63 0.35 3.21
CA ARG A 90 21.16 0.92 1.95
C ARG A 90 22.35 1.26 1.05
N LYS A 91 22.48 0.52 -0.05
CA LYS A 91 23.50 0.67 -1.09
C LYS A 91 22.84 0.56 -2.47
N PRO A 92 23.48 1.03 -3.56
CA PRO A 92 22.90 0.94 -4.91
C PRO A 92 22.47 -0.46 -5.33
N ASN A 93 23.16 -1.49 -4.83
CA ASN A 93 22.91 -2.90 -5.15
C ASN A 93 22.38 -3.74 -3.99
N LYS A 94 22.05 -3.11 -2.85
CA LYS A 94 21.63 -3.84 -1.65
C LYS A 94 20.75 -2.99 -0.75
N LEU A 95 19.61 -3.54 -0.36
CA LEU A 95 18.74 -2.97 0.66
C LEU A 95 18.49 -4.04 1.73
N VAL A 96 18.69 -3.71 3.00
CA VAL A 96 18.43 -4.64 4.11
C VAL A 96 17.42 -4.02 5.06
N LEU A 97 16.26 -4.65 5.15
CA LEU A 97 15.15 -4.25 6.00
C LEU A 97 15.03 -5.23 7.17
N ARG A 98 14.66 -4.72 8.34
CA ARG A 98 14.42 -5.53 9.54
C ARG A 98 13.10 -5.14 10.19
N ASP A 99 12.32 -6.12 10.59
CA ASP A 99 11.17 -5.97 11.49
C ASP A 99 11.29 -6.99 12.63
N ASP A 100 10.22 -7.19 13.40
CA ASP A 100 10.17 -8.17 14.48
C ASP A 100 10.16 -9.63 13.96
N ALA A 101 9.71 -9.84 12.72
CA ALA A 101 9.64 -11.16 12.10
C ALA A 101 11.00 -11.61 11.53
N GLY A 102 11.84 -10.67 11.09
CA GLY A 102 13.20 -11.01 10.65
C GLY A 102 13.96 -9.91 9.92
N ILE A 103 15.03 -10.36 9.26
CA ILE A 103 15.94 -9.55 8.44
C ILE A 103 15.78 -10.01 7.00
N TYR A 104 15.55 -9.05 6.10
CA TYR A 104 15.27 -9.26 4.69
C TYR A 104 16.33 -8.55 3.86
N GLU A 105 17.06 -9.29 3.04
CA GLU A 105 18.03 -8.73 2.11
C GLU A 105 17.44 -8.70 0.70
N PHE A 106 17.53 -7.54 0.06
CA PHE A 106 17.03 -7.30 -1.28
C PHE A 106 18.16 -6.86 -2.21
N ALA A 107 18.07 -7.31 -3.45
CA ALA A 107 18.92 -6.87 -4.56
C ALA A 107 18.06 -6.19 -5.64
N PRO A 108 18.63 -5.26 -6.42
CA PRO A 108 17.94 -4.69 -7.57
C PRO A 108 17.47 -5.77 -8.53
N TYR A 109 16.30 -5.57 -9.11
CA TYR A 109 15.67 -6.54 -10.00
C TYR A 109 15.11 -5.87 -11.23
N THR A 110 15.48 -6.38 -12.39
CA THR A 110 14.82 -6.04 -13.65
C THR A 110 13.72 -7.06 -13.89
N GLU A 111 12.47 -6.59 -13.95
CA GLU A 111 11.36 -7.43 -14.38
C GLU A 111 11.69 -7.97 -15.77
N PRO A 112 11.58 -9.29 -16.02
CA PRO A 112 11.66 -9.81 -17.37
C PRO A 112 10.61 -9.07 -18.19
N LYS A 113 10.97 -8.71 -19.43
CA LYS A 113 10.02 -8.13 -20.38
C LYS A 113 8.98 -9.20 -20.76
N THR A 114 8.04 -9.48 -19.87
CA THR A 114 6.79 -10.14 -20.22
C THR A 114 6.02 -9.14 -21.07
N GLY A 115 6.00 -9.37 -22.39
CA GLY A 115 5.18 -8.58 -23.31
C GLY A 115 3.77 -8.51 -22.74
N ASN A 116 3.25 -7.29 -22.57
CA ASN A 116 1.93 -6.93 -22.07
C ASN A 116 1.06 -8.15 -21.73
N ALA A 117 1.33 -8.81 -20.60
CA ALA A 117 0.33 -9.69 -20.03
C ALA A 117 -0.85 -8.74 -19.78
N PRO A 118 -2.02 -8.96 -20.40
CA PRO A 118 -3.16 -8.10 -20.15
C PRO A 118 -3.31 -8.04 -18.63
N VAL A 119 -3.38 -6.83 -18.08
CA VAL A 119 -3.91 -6.67 -16.73
C VAL A 119 -5.26 -7.34 -16.81
N HIS A 120 -5.37 -8.57 -16.27
CA HIS A 120 -6.64 -9.26 -16.17
C HIS A 120 -7.45 -8.39 -15.21
N GLN A 121 -8.26 -7.51 -15.78
CA GLN A 121 -9.27 -6.80 -15.05
C GLN A 121 -10.22 -7.90 -14.58
N GLU A 122 -10.14 -8.27 -13.30
CA GLU A 122 -11.09 -9.22 -12.72
C GLU A 122 -12.49 -8.71 -13.08
N VAL A 123 -13.23 -9.50 -13.87
CA VAL A 123 -14.63 -9.23 -14.13
C VAL A 123 -15.36 -9.61 -12.85
N ASN A 124 -15.53 -8.61 -11.97
CA ASN A 124 -16.28 -8.80 -10.74
C ASN A 124 -17.76 -8.92 -11.10
N ALA A 125 -18.45 -9.91 -10.53
CA ALA A 125 -19.89 -9.97 -10.61
C ALA A 125 -20.48 -8.69 -9.97
N PRO A 126 -21.53 -8.10 -10.57
CA PRO A 126 -22.15 -6.91 -10.01
C PRO A 126 -22.75 -7.22 -8.64
N VAL A 127 -22.51 -6.32 -7.68
CA VAL A 127 -23.18 -6.37 -6.37
C VAL A 127 -24.56 -5.73 -6.56
N ASN A 128 -25.59 -6.55 -6.60
CA ASN A 128 -26.94 -6.12 -7.00
C ASN A 128 -27.79 -5.67 -5.81
N SER A 129 -27.42 -6.02 -4.57
CA SER A 129 -28.14 -5.59 -3.38
C SER A 129 -27.22 -5.35 -2.19
N ILE A 130 -27.66 -4.49 -1.27
CA ILE A 130 -26.90 -4.19 -0.05
C ILE A 130 -26.76 -5.40 0.87
N GLN A 131 -27.75 -6.30 0.86
CA GLN A 131 -27.77 -7.51 1.67
C GLN A 131 -26.64 -8.47 1.32
N GLN A 132 -26.15 -8.46 0.06
CA GLN A 132 -24.98 -9.24 -0.34
C GLN A 132 -23.70 -8.84 0.40
N MET A 133 -23.68 -7.62 0.97
CA MET A 133 -22.54 -7.08 1.70
C MET A 133 -22.75 -7.12 3.22
N ALA A 134 -23.84 -7.71 3.71
CA ALA A 134 -24.11 -7.74 5.15
C ALA A 134 -22.97 -8.42 5.93
N GLY A 135 -22.49 -7.76 6.98
CA GLY A 135 -21.34 -8.24 7.76
C GLY A 135 -20.48 -7.10 8.31
N GLN A 136 -19.45 -7.50 9.06
CA GLN A 136 -18.43 -6.60 9.60
C GLN A 136 -17.13 -6.74 8.80
N TRP A 137 -16.68 -5.64 8.23
CA TRP A 137 -15.61 -5.59 7.26
C TRP A 137 -14.50 -4.68 7.76
N SER A 138 -13.28 -5.19 7.85
CA SER A 138 -12.12 -4.40 8.28
C SER A 138 -11.20 -4.14 7.10
N VAL A 139 -10.77 -2.90 6.93
CA VAL A 139 -9.80 -2.51 5.90
C VAL A 139 -8.46 -3.17 6.21
N TYR A 140 -7.98 -4.01 5.30
CA TYR A 140 -6.63 -4.58 5.38
C TYR A 140 -5.67 -3.94 4.38
N LYS A 141 -6.18 -3.23 3.37
CA LYS A 141 -5.38 -2.55 2.35
C LYS A 141 -6.13 -1.34 1.78
N GLY A 142 -5.38 -0.27 1.50
CA GLY A 142 -5.88 0.90 0.77
C GLY A 142 -4.89 1.32 -0.30
N THR A 143 -5.36 1.60 -1.52
CA THR A 143 -4.55 2.08 -2.65
C THR A 143 -5.10 3.41 -3.15
N SER A 144 -4.24 4.27 -3.67
CA SER A 144 -4.63 5.56 -4.28
C SER A 144 -4.03 5.62 -5.68
N ASP A 145 -4.78 6.17 -6.63
CA ASP A 145 -4.30 6.47 -7.99
C ASP A 145 -3.53 7.80 -8.06
N LYS A 146 -3.74 8.67 -7.07
CA LYS A 146 -3.09 9.97 -6.92
C LYS A 146 -2.13 9.99 -5.73
N LYS A 147 -1.01 10.70 -5.91
CA LYS A 147 -0.10 11.05 -4.82
C LYS A 147 -0.85 11.86 -3.77
N LYS A 148 -0.85 11.39 -2.52
CA LYS A 148 -1.37 12.14 -1.37
C LYS A 148 -0.22 12.87 -0.70
N GLU A 149 -0.33 14.20 -0.61
CA GLU A 149 0.68 15.04 0.05
C GLU A 149 0.71 14.82 1.56
N SER A 150 -0.43 14.46 2.16
CA SER A 150 -0.55 14.11 3.57
C SER A 150 -1.67 13.09 3.81
N ILE A 151 -1.59 12.36 4.92
CA ILE A 151 -2.59 11.37 5.32
C ILE A 151 -3.54 12.00 6.36
N ASP A 152 -4.82 12.15 5.99
CA ASP A 152 -5.88 12.49 6.93
C ASP A 152 -6.54 11.22 7.51
N TYR A 153 -6.08 10.83 8.70
CA TYR A 153 -6.61 9.65 9.42
C TYR A 153 -8.06 9.81 9.88
N SER A 154 -8.60 11.04 9.94
CA SER A 154 -10.01 11.27 10.25
C SER A 154 -10.93 10.98 9.05
N ARG A 155 -10.36 10.80 7.86
CA ARG A 155 -11.08 10.44 6.63
C ARG A 155 -10.74 9.05 6.11
N GLN A 156 -9.62 8.46 6.53
CA GLN A 156 -9.29 7.09 6.15
C GLN A 156 -10.23 6.10 6.83
N VAL A 157 -10.89 5.26 6.05
CA VAL A 157 -11.77 4.20 6.58
C VAL A 157 -10.94 3.11 7.26
N LYS A 158 -11.40 2.65 8.43
CA LYS A 158 -10.86 1.46 9.13
C LYS A 158 -11.77 0.25 9.00
N SER A 159 -13.08 0.44 9.05
CA SER A 159 -14.06 -0.64 9.00
C SER A 159 -15.42 -0.14 8.52
N VAL A 160 -16.23 -1.10 8.09
CA VAL A 160 -17.62 -0.93 7.69
C VAL A 160 -18.43 -2.06 8.28
N GLU A 161 -19.57 -1.74 8.86
CA GLU A 161 -20.58 -2.70 9.28
C GLU A 161 -21.81 -2.50 8.40
N ILE A 162 -22.32 -3.55 7.77
CA ILE A 162 -23.53 -3.51 6.95
C ILE A 162 -24.54 -4.47 7.57
N PHE A 163 -25.72 -3.95 7.89
CA PHE A 163 -26.78 -4.71 8.52
C PHE A 163 -27.50 -5.61 7.50
N PRO A 164 -28.00 -6.78 7.91
CA PRO A 164 -28.78 -7.66 7.04
C PRO A 164 -30.14 -7.05 6.64
N SER A 165 -30.64 -6.12 7.45
CA SER A 165 -31.85 -5.35 7.21
C SER A 165 -31.65 -3.93 7.73
N GLU A 166 -32.42 -2.99 7.20
CA GLU A 166 -32.44 -1.62 7.71
C GLU A 166 -32.80 -1.58 9.21
N LYS A 167 -32.08 -0.74 9.96
CA LYS A 167 -32.30 -0.47 11.37
C LYS A 167 -32.26 1.04 11.58
N ASP A 168 -33.33 1.58 12.15
CA ASP A 168 -33.44 3.01 12.50
C ASP A 168 -33.12 3.95 11.33
N GLY A 169 -33.57 3.59 10.12
CA GLY A 169 -33.33 4.41 8.92
C GLY A 169 -31.92 4.29 8.33
N THR A 170 -31.13 3.29 8.75
CA THR A 170 -29.75 3.06 8.30
C THR A 170 -29.51 1.60 7.95
N TRP A 171 -28.62 1.38 6.98
CA TRP A 171 -28.20 0.05 6.55
C TRP A 171 -26.84 -0.37 7.12
N GLY A 172 -26.22 0.47 7.95
CA GLY A 172 -24.92 0.16 8.52
C GLY A 172 -24.12 1.40 8.91
N ASN A 173 -22.88 1.16 9.33
CA ASN A 173 -21.95 2.12 9.88
C ASN A 173 -20.62 2.09 9.12
N VAL A 174 -19.99 3.24 8.95
CA VAL A 174 -18.64 3.39 8.38
C VAL A 174 -17.76 4.13 9.38
N TYR A 175 -16.63 3.53 9.69
CA TYR A 175 -15.71 4.04 10.70
C TYR A 175 -14.42 4.55 10.08
N SER A 176 -14.01 5.75 10.46
CA SER A 176 -12.68 6.28 10.21
C SER A 176 -11.64 5.64 11.13
N ARG A 177 -10.35 5.76 10.79
CA ARG A 177 -9.23 5.29 11.63
C ARG A 177 -9.17 5.95 13.01
N ARG A 178 -9.78 7.12 13.19
CA ARG A 178 -9.84 7.80 14.50
C ARG A 178 -11.11 7.50 15.28
N ASP A 179 -12.06 6.79 14.71
CA ASP A 179 -13.33 6.53 15.38
C ASP A 179 -13.15 5.50 16.48
N ALA A 180 -13.88 5.70 17.59
CA ALA A 180 -14.15 4.63 18.54
C ALA A 180 -15.17 3.64 17.95
N ASP A 181 -15.22 2.43 18.48
CA ASP A 181 -16.03 1.35 17.89
C ASP A 181 -17.55 1.59 17.96
N ASN A 182 -18.00 2.50 18.83
CA ASN A 182 -19.40 2.90 18.98
C ASN A 182 -19.69 4.32 18.44
N ALA A 183 -18.75 4.94 17.73
CA ALA A 183 -18.89 6.32 17.26
C ALA A 183 -18.52 6.41 15.76
N PRO A 184 -19.37 5.91 14.85
CA PRO A 184 -19.09 5.93 13.42
C PRO A 184 -19.10 7.35 12.86
N SER A 185 -18.12 7.66 12.01
CA SER A 185 -18.04 8.91 11.27
C SER A 185 -19.17 9.05 10.23
N TRP A 186 -19.65 7.93 9.68
CA TRP A 186 -20.78 7.92 8.76
C TRP A 186 -21.71 6.72 8.98
N VAL A 187 -22.97 6.90 8.59
CA VAL A 187 -24.00 5.85 8.50
C VAL A 187 -24.38 5.64 7.03
N ILE A 188 -24.69 4.40 6.66
CA ILE A 188 -25.12 4.04 5.31
C ILE A 188 -26.63 4.26 5.21
N LYS A 189 -27.07 5.14 4.32
CA LYS A 189 -28.49 5.49 4.15
C LYS A 189 -29.15 4.70 3.04
N SER A 190 -28.44 4.47 1.95
CA SER A 190 -28.99 3.76 0.81
C SER A 190 -27.90 3.15 -0.07
N TYR A 191 -28.33 2.23 -0.93
CA TYR A 191 -27.50 1.61 -1.95
C TYR A 191 -28.22 1.65 -3.29
N SER A 192 -27.59 2.24 -4.30
CA SER A 192 -28.08 2.23 -5.67
C SER A 192 -26.92 2.42 -6.65
N ASN A 193 -27.05 1.86 -7.86
CA ASN A 193 -26.03 1.98 -8.91
C ASN A 193 -24.62 1.60 -8.43
N GLN A 194 -24.50 0.51 -7.66
CA GLN A 194 -23.24 0.07 -7.06
C GLN A 194 -22.56 1.12 -6.19
N THR A 195 -23.33 2.02 -5.56
CA THR A 195 -22.81 3.08 -4.71
C THR A 195 -23.55 3.08 -3.37
N LEU A 196 -22.79 3.02 -2.28
CA LEU A 196 -23.31 3.31 -0.95
C LEU A 196 -23.31 4.82 -0.74
N TYR A 197 -24.45 5.35 -0.32
CA TYR A 197 -24.62 6.75 0.04
C TYR A 197 -24.63 6.85 1.55
N CYS A 198 -23.66 7.59 2.09
CA CYS A 198 -23.43 7.71 3.51
C CYS A 198 -23.57 9.16 3.97
N GLU A 199 -24.12 9.34 5.16
CA GLU A 199 -24.29 10.62 5.85
C GLU A 199 -23.55 10.58 7.20
N GLY A 200 -23.19 11.75 7.75
CA GLY A 200 -22.49 11.82 9.03
C GLY A 200 -21.66 13.10 9.12
N LYS A 201 -20.35 12.96 9.33
CA LYS A 201 -19.40 14.08 9.36
C LYS A 201 -19.50 14.96 8.12
N ASP A 202 -19.73 14.33 6.96
CA ASP A 202 -20.02 14.92 5.67
C ASP A 202 -20.74 13.88 4.79
N ASN A 203 -21.30 14.31 3.67
CA ASN A 203 -21.86 13.37 2.69
C ASN A 203 -20.73 12.63 1.99
N ARG A 204 -20.79 11.30 2.01
CA ARG A 204 -19.76 10.44 1.42
C ARG A 204 -20.37 9.34 0.59
N GLN A 205 -19.69 9.01 -0.51
CA GLN A 205 -20.10 7.94 -1.41
C GLN A 205 -19.00 6.90 -1.52
N PHE A 206 -19.38 5.64 -1.54
CA PHE A 206 -18.49 4.52 -1.78
C PHE A 206 -18.99 3.70 -2.97
N LYS A 207 -18.23 3.72 -4.06
CA LYS A 207 -18.49 2.85 -5.20
C LYS A 207 -18.06 1.43 -4.83
N VAL A 208 -18.99 0.49 -4.83
CA VAL A 208 -18.75 -0.92 -4.60
C VAL A 208 -18.23 -1.55 -5.90
N ILE A 209 -17.08 -2.21 -5.81
CA ILE A 209 -16.41 -2.85 -6.94
C ILE A 209 -16.61 -4.37 -6.89
N LYS A 210 -16.59 -4.95 -5.70
CA LYS A 210 -16.62 -6.41 -5.48
C LYS A 210 -17.16 -6.72 -4.09
N CYS A 211 -17.97 -7.77 -3.97
CA CYS A 211 -18.31 -8.39 -2.70
C CYS A 211 -18.48 -9.90 -2.91
N GLN A 212 -17.43 -10.68 -2.66
CA GLN A 212 -17.44 -12.14 -2.78
C GLN A 212 -16.28 -12.74 -1.97
N ASP A 213 -16.40 -14.01 -1.60
CA ASP A 213 -15.31 -14.79 -0.99
C ASP A 213 -14.70 -14.18 0.30
N ASN A 214 -15.50 -13.45 1.09
CA ASN A 214 -15.07 -12.66 2.27
C ASN A 214 -14.15 -11.47 1.94
N ASP A 215 -14.15 -11.01 0.70
CA ASP A 215 -13.53 -9.77 0.26
C ASP A 215 -14.60 -8.77 -0.22
N LEU A 216 -14.52 -7.55 0.31
CA LEU A 216 -15.28 -6.39 -0.14
C LEU A 216 -14.28 -5.35 -0.66
N ILE A 217 -14.53 -4.80 -1.84
CA ILE A 217 -13.69 -3.74 -2.43
C ILE A 217 -14.58 -2.55 -2.71
N MET A 218 -14.20 -1.39 -2.19
CA MET A 218 -14.91 -0.14 -2.42
C MET A 218 -13.95 0.99 -2.75
N GLU A 219 -14.42 1.96 -3.52
CA GLU A 219 -13.67 3.16 -3.87
C GLU A 219 -14.37 4.42 -3.38
N SER A 220 -13.61 5.34 -2.79
CA SER A 220 -14.09 6.66 -2.41
C SER A 220 -12.95 7.66 -2.51
N GLU A 221 -13.21 8.81 -3.15
CA GLU A 221 -12.26 9.94 -3.23
C GLU A 221 -10.88 9.54 -3.79
N GLY A 222 -10.86 8.74 -4.86
CA GLY A 222 -9.62 8.24 -5.49
C GLY A 222 -8.86 7.21 -4.64
N THR A 223 -9.48 6.69 -3.58
CA THR A 223 -8.89 5.64 -2.74
C THR A 223 -9.71 4.37 -2.87
N THR A 224 -9.07 3.28 -3.28
CA THR A 224 -9.64 1.93 -3.27
C THR A 224 -9.30 1.26 -1.94
N TYR A 225 -10.31 0.87 -1.20
CA TYR A 225 -10.23 0.16 0.07
C TYR A 225 -10.59 -1.32 -0.16
N PHE A 226 -9.76 -2.20 0.41
CA PHE A 226 -9.94 -3.63 0.40
C PHE A 226 -10.25 -4.06 1.83
N PHE A 227 -11.38 -4.72 2.00
CA PHE A 227 -11.90 -5.14 3.28
C PHE A 227 -12.01 -6.64 3.35
N ARG A 228 -11.81 -7.17 4.56
CA ARG A 228 -12.00 -8.58 4.86
C ARG A 228 -12.96 -8.75 6.02
N GLN A 229 -13.78 -9.79 5.93
CA GLN A 229 -14.62 -10.23 7.04
C GLN A 229 -13.76 -11.09 7.97
N PHE A 230 -13.47 -10.59 9.17
CA PHE A 230 -12.87 -11.41 10.23
C PHE A 230 -14.02 -12.06 11.00
N LYS A 231 -14.01 -13.40 11.05
CA LYS A 231 -14.96 -14.18 11.85
C LYS A 231 -14.70 -14.00 13.34
#